data_AF-A0A174IQ97-F1
#
_entry.id   AF-A0A174IQ97-F1
#
_cell.length_a   1.000
_cell.length_b   1.000
_cell.length_c   1.000
_cell.angle_alpha   90.00
_cell.angle_beta   90.00
_cell.angle_gamma   90.00
#
_symmetry.space_group_name_H-M   'P 1'
#
loop_
_entity.id
_entity.type
_entity.pdbx_description
1 polymer ?
#
loop_
_entity_poly.entity_id
_entity_poly.type
_entity_poly.pdbx_seq_one_letter_code
_entity_poly.pdbx_strand_id
1 'polypeptide(L)'
;MIRKLLIRDLTLRDGQQSAFATRMSQAQIDRVLPYYKDAGFYAMEVWGGAVPDSVMRYLGENPWDRLEIIKEKIGNSSKLSALSRGRNLFGYNPYPDEIIEGFCRNSIRSGIDIMRIFDALNDVDNVKSTIRYVKKFGGKADCAICYTIDPHHSPVERIKAALHGRPLHKPVFTNEYFLNKALQLESLGADMITLKDMSGLIPPARTAELVRLFKKSLKVPVDFHTHCTPGYGLASVVSAIINGVDIVDTNIWNFAGGPAAPAVELVYIFCKKLGIELDLDMDAIAKINKELLTIRKELSAFDTAKKFPRPFNPVEDSFPAEIDRFFNDAIEAARKDKEDDLLLYCRAIEEYFDFPEPNELVKKAQIPGGMYTNMVAQLKQLGQIDLLEKAMSLIPQVRMDAGLPPLVTPTSQIIGAQAVSCALDELKGRPMYSNPSNQFIALVKGEYGKTPIPVDPAFRLKITGVQNEVPYDGSHYVMQENPVLEDLDVLLAENEKEILLLELFPTVARTFLTKWKEQKARSNV
;
A
#
# COMPACT_ATOMS: atom_id res chain seq x y z
N MET A 1 -21.26 12.71 -23.68
CA MET A 1 -21.11 11.33 -23.15
C MET A 1 -21.30 11.40 -21.66
N ILE A 2 -22.06 10.47 -21.07
CA ILE A 2 -22.20 10.37 -19.62
C ILE A 2 -20.84 9.96 -19.06
N ARG A 3 -20.44 10.55 -17.93
CA ARG A 3 -19.15 10.25 -17.31
C ARG A 3 -19.23 8.91 -16.59
N LYS A 4 -18.21 8.08 -16.78
CA LYS A 4 -18.07 6.77 -16.15
C LYS A 4 -16.88 6.76 -15.19
N LEU A 5 -17.04 6.11 -14.05
CA LEU A 5 -15.98 5.86 -13.08
C LEU A 5 -15.74 4.34 -12.99
N LEU A 6 -14.47 3.94 -12.95
CA LEU A 6 -14.08 2.55 -12.80
C LEU A 6 -13.71 2.29 -11.33
N ILE A 7 -14.06 1.10 -10.83
CA ILE A 7 -13.80 0.73 -9.43
C ILE A 7 -12.83 -0.45 -9.38
N ARG A 8 -11.74 -0.30 -8.62
CA ARG A 8 -10.87 -1.41 -8.24
C ARG A 8 -11.22 -1.85 -6.83
N ASP A 9 -11.67 -3.09 -6.68
CA ASP A 9 -11.88 -3.70 -5.37
C ASP A 9 -10.56 -4.12 -4.75
N LEU A 10 -10.35 -3.78 -3.48
CA LEU A 10 -9.17 -4.14 -2.70
C LEU A 10 -9.46 -5.18 -1.62
N THR A 11 -10.70 -5.67 -1.51
CA THR A 11 -11.18 -6.42 -0.34
C THR A 11 -10.38 -7.69 -0.09
N LEU A 12 -10.06 -8.43 -1.15
CA LEU A 12 -9.34 -9.69 -1.06
C LEU A 12 -7.80 -9.53 -0.94
N ARG A 13 -7.25 -8.30 -0.99
CA ARG A 13 -5.81 -8.02 -0.80
C ARG A 13 -5.59 -6.95 0.25
N ASP A 14 -5.67 -5.67 -0.10
CA ASP A 14 -5.32 -4.57 0.81
C ASP A 14 -6.32 -4.44 1.96
N GLY A 15 -7.61 -4.70 1.73
CA GLY A 15 -8.64 -4.67 2.78
C GLY A 15 -8.34 -5.64 3.91
N GLN A 16 -8.09 -6.91 3.57
CA GLN A 16 -7.70 -7.90 4.58
C GLN A 16 -6.31 -7.64 5.18
N GLN A 17 -5.39 -7.06 4.41
CA GLN A 17 -4.05 -6.73 4.89
C GLN A 17 -4.12 -5.63 5.95
N SER A 18 -4.95 -4.60 5.72
CA SER A 18 -5.16 -3.48 6.62
C SER A 18 -5.95 -3.86 7.87
N ALA A 19 -7.03 -4.63 7.73
CA ALA A 19 -7.97 -4.87 8.83
C ALA A 19 -7.69 -6.16 9.63
N PHE A 20 -7.10 -7.18 8.99
CA PHE A 20 -7.01 -8.55 9.54
C PHE A 20 -5.63 -9.18 9.40
N ALA A 21 -4.57 -8.37 9.29
CA ALA A 21 -3.18 -8.83 9.17
C ALA A 21 -2.97 -9.91 8.08
N THR A 22 -3.72 -9.84 6.98
CA THR A 22 -3.64 -10.79 5.85
C THR A 22 -3.90 -12.24 6.27
N ARG A 23 -4.95 -12.46 7.09
CA ARG A 23 -5.31 -13.78 7.67
C ARG A 23 -6.50 -14.46 7.01
N MET A 24 -7.02 -13.93 5.90
CA MET A 24 -8.13 -14.57 5.19
C MET A 24 -7.62 -15.82 4.46
N SER A 25 -8.21 -16.98 4.76
CA SER A 25 -7.86 -18.28 4.15
C SER A 25 -8.46 -18.48 2.78
N GLN A 26 -7.93 -19.45 2.02
CA GLN A 26 -8.49 -19.80 0.72
C GLN A 26 -9.95 -20.22 0.84
N ALA A 27 -10.28 -21.04 1.85
CA ALA A 27 -11.64 -21.50 2.12
C ALA A 27 -12.61 -20.38 2.49
N GLN A 28 -12.13 -19.22 2.95
CA GLN A 28 -12.97 -18.02 3.16
C GLN A 28 -13.13 -17.25 1.85
N ILE A 29 -12.07 -17.11 1.06
CA ILE A 29 -12.11 -16.49 -0.27
C ILE A 29 -13.09 -17.24 -1.19
N ASP A 30 -13.05 -18.57 -1.20
CA ASP A 30 -13.89 -19.39 -2.06
C ASP A 30 -15.41 -19.17 -1.84
N ARG A 31 -15.82 -18.76 -0.64
CA ARG A 31 -17.23 -18.47 -0.32
C ARG A 31 -17.76 -17.24 -1.05
N VAL A 32 -16.89 -16.28 -1.37
CA VAL A 32 -17.26 -15.01 -2.01
C VAL A 32 -17.04 -15.00 -3.52
N LEU A 33 -16.12 -15.81 -4.05
CA LEU A 33 -15.77 -15.83 -5.48
C LEU A 33 -16.97 -16.02 -6.43
N PRO A 34 -17.98 -16.88 -6.15
CA PRO A 34 -19.12 -17.04 -7.04
C PRO A 34 -19.89 -15.74 -7.30
N TYR A 35 -19.95 -14.84 -6.32
CA TYR A 35 -20.67 -13.57 -6.43
C TYR A 35 -19.81 -12.46 -7.06
N TYR A 36 -18.48 -12.51 -6.89
CA TYR A 36 -17.57 -11.54 -7.51
C TYR A 36 -17.61 -11.57 -9.04
N LYS A 37 -17.98 -12.71 -9.63
CA LYS A 37 -18.14 -12.84 -11.08
C LYS A 37 -19.19 -11.88 -11.64
N ASP A 38 -20.24 -11.60 -10.86
CA ASP A 38 -21.37 -10.76 -11.27
C ASP A 38 -21.21 -9.31 -10.79
N ALA A 39 -20.30 -9.03 -9.85
CA ALA A 39 -20.17 -7.72 -9.21
C ALA A 39 -19.72 -6.56 -10.12
N GLY A 40 -19.10 -6.85 -11.26
CA GLY A 40 -18.79 -5.85 -12.30
C GLY A 40 -17.62 -4.90 -12.00
N PHE A 41 -16.75 -5.23 -11.04
CA PHE A 41 -15.54 -4.44 -10.77
C PHE A 41 -14.63 -4.36 -12.00
N TYR A 42 -14.03 -3.18 -12.24
CA TYR A 42 -13.03 -3.02 -13.30
C TYR A 42 -11.82 -3.92 -13.08
N ALA A 43 -11.38 -3.99 -11.82
CA ALA A 43 -10.31 -4.87 -11.39
C ALA A 43 -10.52 -5.29 -9.93
N MET A 44 -10.00 -6.46 -9.58
CA MET A 44 -9.89 -6.96 -8.22
C MET A 44 -8.41 -7.08 -7.87
N GLU A 45 -7.95 -6.33 -6.89
CA GLU A 45 -6.61 -6.52 -6.35
C GLU A 45 -6.65 -7.69 -5.37
N VAL A 46 -5.99 -8.80 -5.74
CA VAL A 46 -6.12 -10.10 -5.05
C VAL A 46 -4.77 -10.69 -4.63
N TRP A 47 -3.66 -10.10 -5.08
CA TRP A 47 -2.33 -10.68 -4.91
C TRP A 47 -1.22 -9.64 -4.72
N GLY A 48 -0.03 -10.11 -4.39
CA GLY A 48 1.09 -9.24 -4.02
C GLY A 48 0.93 -8.58 -2.64
N GLY A 49 1.68 -7.52 -2.39
CA GLY A 49 1.81 -6.97 -1.04
C GLY A 49 2.32 -8.04 -0.05
N ALA A 50 1.62 -8.21 1.08
CA ALA A 50 1.97 -9.20 2.09
C ALA A 50 1.38 -10.60 1.83
N VAL A 51 0.51 -10.77 0.81
CA VAL A 51 -0.20 -12.04 0.57
C VAL A 51 0.76 -13.21 0.39
N PRO A 52 1.79 -13.15 -0.50
CA PRO A 52 2.64 -14.31 -0.73
C PRO A 52 3.38 -14.83 0.53
N ASP A 53 3.90 -13.93 1.37
CA ASP A 53 4.51 -14.31 2.66
C ASP A 53 3.45 -14.87 3.62
N SER A 54 2.38 -14.10 3.83
CA SER A 54 1.43 -14.34 4.92
C SER A 54 0.71 -15.68 4.81
N VAL A 55 0.30 -16.05 3.59
CA VAL A 55 -0.48 -17.28 3.37
C VAL A 55 0.39 -18.52 3.58
N MET A 56 1.66 -18.49 3.17
CA MET A 56 2.61 -19.56 3.47
C MET A 56 2.90 -19.63 4.97
N ARG A 57 3.24 -18.50 5.57
CA ARG A 57 3.74 -18.45 6.95
C ARG A 57 2.68 -18.82 7.98
N TYR A 58 1.44 -18.39 7.77
CA TYR A 58 0.41 -18.44 8.81
C TYR A 58 -0.77 -19.32 8.47
N LEU A 59 -1.02 -19.58 7.19
CA LEU A 59 -2.16 -20.39 6.74
C LEU A 59 -1.72 -21.74 6.19
N GLY A 60 -0.44 -21.91 5.88
CA GLY A 60 0.06 -23.14 5.25
C GLY A 60 -0.49 -23.33 3.83
N GLU A 61 -0.76 -22.23 3.13
CA GLU A 61 -1.35 -22.24 1.79
C GLU A 61 -0.35 -21.74 0.74
N ASN A 62 -0.42 -22.28 -0.48
CA ASN A 62 0.42 -21.87 -1.59
C ASN A 62 -0.14 -20.59 -2.25
N PRO A 63 0.64 -19.50 -2.32
CA PRO A 63 0.17 -18.24 -2.90
C PRO A 63 -0.08 -18.29 -4.41
N TRP A 64 0.59 -19.20 -5.14
CA TRP A 64 0.35 -19.38 -6.57
C TRP A 64 -0.97 -20.09 -6.83
N ASP A 65 -1.26 -21.15 -6.08
CA ASP A 65 -2.53 -21.88 -6.15
C ASP A 65 -3.70 -20.94 -5.82
N ARG A 66 -3.55 -20.08 -4.80
CA ARG A 66 -4.55 -19.05 -4.47
C ARG A 66 -4.86 -18.15 -5.67
N LEU A 67 -3.84 -17.64 -6.34
CA LEU A 67 -4.02 -16.78 -7.51
C LEU A 67 -4.72 -17.52 -8.66
N GLU A 68 -4.32 -18.75 -8.92
CA GLU A 68 -4.87 -19.57 -10.01
C GLU A 68 -6.32 -19.98 -9.76
N ILE A 69 -6.67 -20.34 -8.53
CA ILE A 69 -8.06 -20.63 -8.14
C ILE A 69 -8.93 -19.37 -8.31
N ILE A 70 -8.45 -18.21 -7.89
CA ILE A 70 -9.17 -16.95 -8.09
C ILE A 70 -9.36 -16.69 -9.60
N LYS A 71 -8.30 -16.85 -10.42
CA LYS A 71 -8.41 -16.67 -11.87
C LYS A 71 -9.39 -17.66 -12.51
N GLU A 72 -9.39 -18.92 -12.10
CA GLU A 72 -10.31 -19.94 -12.59
C GLU A 72 -11.77 -19.56 -12.32
N LYS A 73 -12.08 -19.10 -11.09
CA LYS A 73 -13.46 -18.77 -10.69
C LYS A 73 -13.95 -17.45 -11.28
N ILE A 74 -13.10 -16.43 -11.33
CA ILE A 74 -13.44 -15.10 -11.86
C ILE A 74 -13.43 -15.08 -13.40
N GLY A 75 -12.51 -15.82 -14.03
CA GLY A 75 -12.34 -15.82 -15.48
C GLY A 75 -11.97 -14.43 -16.00
N ASN A 76 -12.84 -13.87 -16.84
CA ASN A 76 -12.65 -12.56 -17.48
C ASN A 76 -13.68 -11.50 -17.04
N SER A 77 -14.48 -11.76 -15.99
CA SER A 77 -15.48 -10.79 -15.52
C SER A 77 -14.82 -9.53 -14.95
N SER A 78 -13.67 -9.69 -14.28
CA SER A 78 -12.88 -8.63 -13.69
C SER A 78 -11.41 -8.88 -13.97
N LYS A 79 -10.61 -7.82 -14.14
CA LYS A 79 -9.15 -7.94 -14.23
C LYS A 79 -8.58 -8.30 -12.86
N LEU A 80 -7.61 -9.19 -12.79
CA LEU A 80 -6.87 -9.43 -11.56
C LEU A 80 -5.67 -8.50 -11.45
N SER A 81 -5.56 -7.82 -10.31
CA SER A 81 -4.47 -6.89 -10.01
C SER A 81 -3.59 -7.42 -8.89
N ALA A 82 -2.30 -7.12 -8.95
CA ALA A 82 -1.34 -7.34 -7.87
C ALA A 82 -0.55 -6.07 -7.55
N LEU A 83 -0.11 -5.93 -6.30
CA LEU A 83 0.82 -4.87 -5.89
C LEU A 83 2.25 -5.42 -5.80
N SER A 84 3.20 -4.82 -6.51
CA SER A 84 4.64 -5.17 -6.49
C SER A 84 5.53 -3.95 -6.25
N ARG A 85 6.66 -4.16 -5.55
CA ARG A 85 7.67 -3.12 -5.29
C ARG A 85 8.77 -3.14 -6.36
N GLY A 86 8.63 -2.38 -7.43
CA GLY A 86 9.68 -2.12 -8.42
C GLY A 86 10.71 -3.26 -8.58
N ARG A 87 11.98 -2.96 -8.27
CA ARG A 87 13.11 -3.90 -8.31
C ARG A 87 13.18 -4.84 -7.11
N ASN A 88 12.57 -4.47 -5.98
CA ASN A 88 12.60 -5.24 -4.74
C ASN A 88 11.53 -6.35 -4.68
N LEU A 89 10.55 -6.36 -5.58
CA LEU A 89 9.41 -7.27 -5.60
C LEU A 89 8.75 -7.41 -4.20
N PHE A 90 9.07 -8.48 -3.47
CA PHE A 90 8.65 -8.71 -2.10
C PHE A 90 9.79 -8.83 -1.07
N GLY A 91 11.04 -8.70 -1.51
CA GLY A 91 12.23 -8.72 -0.66
C GLY A 91 12.60 -7.36 -0.07
N TYR A 92 13.71 -7.34 0.67
CA TYR A 92 14.29 -6.11 1.25
C TYR A 92 15.43 -5.53 0.42
N ASN A 93 16.02 -6.31 -0.49
CA ASN A 93 17.09 -5.87 -1.40
C ASN A 93 16.57 -5.88 -2.85
N PRO A 94 17.20 -5.11 -3.76
CA PRO A 94 16.87 -5.18 -5.18
C PRO A 94 17.25 -6.53 -5.79
N TYR A 95 16.44 -7.03 -6.73
CA TYR A 95 16.71 -8.28 -7.44
C TYR A 95 17.34 -8.04 -8.82
N PRO A 96 18.11 -9.02 -9.36
CA PRO A 96 18.56 -8.99 -10.74
C PRO A 96 17.38 -9.15 -11.71
N ASP A 97 17.59 -8.75 -12.96
CA ASP A 97 16.55 -8.73 -13.99
C ASP A 97 15.97 -10.12 -14.28
N GLU A 98 16.74 -11.19 -14.10
CA GLU A 98 16.31 -12.59 -14.28
C GLU A 98 15.19 -12.98 -13.30
N ILE A 99 15.31 -12.59 -12.03
CA ILE A 99 14.30 -12.84 -11.01
C ILE A 99 13.05 -11.98 -11.26
N ILE A 100 13.23 -10.72 -11.67
CA ILE A 100 12.12 -9.83 -12.02
C ILE A 100 11.36 -10.37 -13.25
N GLU A 101 12.09 -10.86 -14.25
CA GLU A 101 11.51 -11.46 -15.45
C GLU A 101 10.73 -12.74 -15.10
N GLY A 102 11.34 -13.65 -14.34
CA GLY A 102 10.70 -14.89 -13.88
C GLY A 102 9.44 -14.60 -13.07
N PHE A 103 9.51 -13.64 -12.14
CA PHE A 103 8.37 -13.20 -11.36
C PHE A 103 7.24 -12.67 -12.24
N CYS A 104 7.51 -11.69 -13.12
CA CYS A 104 6.50 -11.10 -13.99
C CYS A 104 5.88 -12.17 -14.91
N ARG A 105 6.71 -13.05 -15.49
CA ARG A 105 6.23 -14.15 -16.35
C ARG A 105 5.24 -15.04 -15.61
N ASN A 106 5.59 -15.50 -14.41
CA ASN A 106 4.74 -16.41 -13.64
C ASN A 106 3.48 -15.72 -13.12
N SER A 107 3.57 -14.48 -12.65
CA SER A 107 2.40 -13.72 -12.21
C SER A 107 1.36 -13.52 -13.33
N ILE A 108 1.80 -13.13 -14.53
CA ILE A 108 0.87 -12.93 -15.65
C ILE A 108 0.30 -14.27 -16.13
N ARG A 109 1.12 -15.33 -16.23
CA ARG A 109 0.65 -16.67 -16.61
C ARG A 109 -0.33 -17.28 -15.61
N SER A 110 -0.19 -16.98 -14.33
CA SER A 110 -1.12 -17.42 -13.27
C SER A 110 -2.40 -16.58 -13.21
N GLY A 111 -2.50 -15.49 -13.99
CA GLY A 111 -3.75 -14.76 -14.18
C GLY A 111 -3.76 -13.28 -13.83
N ILE A 112 -2.63 -12.69 -13.41
CA ILE A 112 -2.56 -11.23 -13.18
C ILE A 112 -2.69 -10.50 -14.53
N ASP A 113 -3.65 -9.59 -14.62
CA ASP A 113 -3.88 -8.72 -15.77
C ASP A 113 -3.21 -7.33 -15.57
N ILE A 114 -3.19 -6.84 -14.33
CA ILE A 114 -2.64 -5.53 -13.96
C ILE A 114 -1.58 -5.72 -12.86
N MET A 115 -0.35 -5.29 -13.12
CA MET A 115 0.67 -5.17 -12.08
C MET A 115 0.75 -3.71 -11.65
N ARG A 116 0.33 -3.42 -10.41
CA ARG A 116 0.58 -2.13 -9.77
C ARG A 116 2.00 -2.10 -9.22
N ILE A 117 2.83 -1.22 -9.76
CA ILE A 117 4.27 -1.14 -9.51
C ILE A 117 4.55 0.18 -8.81
N PHE A 118 5.11 0.12 -7.60
CA PHE A 118 5.62 1.31 -6.90
C PHE A 118 7.07 1.12 -6.52
N ASP A 119 7.75 2.22 -6.22
CA ASP A 119 9.06 2.24 -5.59
C ASP A 119 9.00 3.01 -4.27
N ALA A 120 9.68 2.52 -3.24
CA ALA A 120 9.60 3.10 -1.89
C ALA A 120 10.26 4.48 -1.78
N LEU A 121 11.12 4.84 -2.73
CA LEU A 121 11.80 6.13 -2.84
C LEU A 121 11.15 7.04 -3.89
N ASN A 122 10.12 6.56 -4.61
CA ASN A 122 9.65 7.15 -5.87
C ASN A 122 10.78 7.26 -6.92
N ASP A 123 11.75 6.35 -6.89
CA ASP A 123 12.77 6.25 -7.93
C ASP A 123 12.20 5.53 -9.15
N VAL A 124 12.08 6.25 -10.26
CA VAL A 124 11.53 5.72 -11.51
C VAL A 124 12.50 4.74 -12.18
N ASP A 125 13.79 4.80 -11.85
CA ASP A 125 14.78 3.85 -12.38
C ASP A 125 14.51 2.43 -11.85
N ASN A 126 14.03 2.31 -10.60
CA ASN A 126 13.74 1.03 -9.95
C ASN A 126 12.51 0.30 -10.51
N VAL A 127 11.63 0.98 -11.27
CA VAL A 127 10.43 0.33 -11.83
C VAL A 127 10.60 -0.09 -13.29
N LYS A 128 11.65 0.38 -13.98
CA LYS A 128 11.89 0.16 -15.42
C LYS A 128 11.83 -1.31 -15.83
N SER A 129 12.58 -2.18 -15.14
CA SER A 129 12.62 -3.61 -15.47
C SER A 129 11.24 -4.25 -15.32
N THR A 130 10.53 -3.94 -14.24
CA THR A 130 9.20 -4.50 -13.96
C THR A 130 8.18 -4.03 -15.00
N ILE A 131 8.17 -2.75 -15.39
CA ILE A 131 7.31 -2.25 -16.48
C ILE A 131 7.60 -3.02 -17.77
N ARG A 132 8.88 -3.13 -18.15
CA ARG A 132 9.30 -3.85 -19.36
C ARG A 132 8.79 -5.29 -19.38
N TYR A 133 8.99 -6.03 -18.28
CA TYR A 133 8.64 -7.45 -18.23
C TYR A 133 7.14 -7.70 -18.09
N VAL A 134 6.42 -6.89 -17.33
CA VAL A 134 4.94 -6.96 -17.27
C VAL A 134 4.36 -6.82 -18.68
N LYS A 135 4.81 -5.81 -19.44
CA LYS A 135 4.36 -5.59 -20.81
C LYS A 135 4.81 -6.72 -21.76
N LYS A 136 6.06 -7.20 -21.61
CA LYS A 136 6.59 -8.33 -22.41
C LYS A 136 5.68 -9.56 -22.35
N PHE A 137 5.08 -9.83 -21.19
CA PHE A 137 4.20 -10.98 -21.00
C PHE A 137 2.71 -10.68 -21.18
N GLY A 138 2.35 -9.48 -21.64
CA GLY A 138 0.97 -9.10 -21.98
C GLY A 138 0.16 -8.47 -20.84
N GLY A 139 0.78 -8.21 -19.69
CA GLY A 139 0.16 -7.50 -18.57
C GLY A 139 0.14 -5.99 -18.77
N LYS A 140 -0.69 -5.30 -17.98
CA LYS A 140 -0.74 -3.83 -17.89
C LYS A 140 0.10 -3.32 -16.73
N ALA A 141 0.91 -2.30 -16.98
CA ALA A 141 1.73 -1.65 -15.97
C ALA A 141 0.98 -0.46 -15.36
N ASP A 142 0.49 -0.61 -14.14
CA ASP A 142 -0.06 0.47 -13.32
C ASP A 142 1.04 1.06 -12.45
N CYS A 143 1.58 2.22 -12.81
CA CYS A 143 2.71 2.80 -12.09
C CYS A 143 2.22 3.75 -10.99
N ALA A 144 2.55 3.41 -9.75
CA ALA A 144 2.08 4.09 -8.56
C ALA A 144 3.13 5.04 -7.99
N ILE A 145 2.74 6.31 -7.80
CA ILE A 145 3.55 7.33 -7.14
C ILE A 145 3.11 7.37 -5.67
N CYS A 146 4.02 7.08 -4.76
CA CYS A 146 3.75 7.16 -3.33
C CYS A 146 3.58 8.61 -2.90
N TYR A 147 2.37 8.98 -2.49
CA TYR A 147 2.10 10.27 -1.90
C TYR A 147 2.76 10.37 -0.53
N THR A 148 3.38 11.51 -0.27
CA THR A 148 3.98 11.82 1.01
C THR A 148 4.13 13.33 1.13
N ILE A 149 4.46 13.80 2.34
CA ILE A 149 4.58 15.21 2.66
C ILE A 149 5.91 15.51 3.32
N ASP A 150 6.35 16.75 3.18
CA ASP A 150 7.52 17.27 3.89
C ASP A 150 7.24 17.32 5.39
N PRO A 151 8.26 17.16 6.25
CA PRO A 151 8.08 17.33 7.69
C PRO A 151 7.52 18.71 8.03
N HIS A 152 6.55 18.73 8.94
CA HIS A 152 5.92 19.98 9.34
C HIS A 152 6.88 20.83 10.17
N HIS A 153 7.10 22.07 9.73
CA HIS A 153 7.92 23.05 10.45
C HIS A 153 7.14 24.36 10.54
N SER A 154 6.96 24.85 11.76
CA SER A 154 6.31 26.12 12.04
C SER A 154 7.08 27.29 11.41
N PRO A 155 6.41 28.42 11.11
CA PRO A 155 7.07 29.63 10.63
C PRO A 155 8.19 30.11 11.56
N VAL A 156 7.99 29.97 12.88
CA VAL A 156 8.98 30.35 13.90
C VAL A 156 10.23 29.48 13.82
N GLU A 157 10.08 28.16 13.63
CA GLU A 157 11.21 27.23 13.47
C GLU A 157 12.00 27.55 12.20
N ARG A 158 11.32 27.86 11.10
CA ARG A 158 11.97 28.27 9.84
C ARG A 158 12.79 29.55 10.02
N ILE A 159 12.24 30.55 10.71
CA ILE A 159 12.94 31.82 10.99
C ILE A 159 14.15 31.57 11.90
N LYS A 160 13.98 30.82 13.00
CA LYS A 160 15.08 30.49 13.92
C LYS A 160 16.21 29.75 13.20
N ALA A 161 15.88 28.73 12.41
CA ALA A 161 16.86 27.94 11.67
C ALA A 161 17.65 28.82 10.67
N ALA A 162 16.98 29.74 9.97
CA ALA A 162 17.62 30.70 9.09
C ALA A 162 18.56 31.68 9.85
N LEU A 163 18.13 32.20 11.00
CA LEU A 163 18.94 33.09 11.85
C LEU A 163 20.19 32.39 12.43
N HIS A 164 20.12 31.08 12.65
CA HIS A 164 21.26 30.26 13.08
C HIS A 164 22.14 29.75 11.92
N GLY A 165 21.94 30.25 10.70
CA GLY A 165 22.77 29.93 9.54
C GLY A 165 22.54 28.52 8.95
N ARG A 166 21.46 27.84 9.34
CA ARG A 166 21.08 26.50 8.83
C ARG A 166 19.61 26.51 8.39
N PRO A 167 19.28 27.17 7.27
CA PRO A 167 17.89 27.22 6.80
C PRO A 167 17.35 25.82 6.54
N LEU A 168 16.07 25.59 6.88
CA LEU A 168 15.40 24.34 6.57
C LEU A 168 15.27 24.16 5.06
N HIS A 169 15.22 22.90 4.62
CA HIS A 169 15.09 22.58 3.20
C HIS A 169 13.84 23.21 2.57
N LYS A 170 13.93 23.46 1.25
CA LYS A 170 12.76 23.84 0.45
C LYS A 170 11.78 22.67 0.37
N PRO A 171 10.47 22.92 0.27
CA PRO A 171 9.48 21.85 0.07
C PRO A 171 9.86 20.97 -1.12
N VAL A 172 9.88 19.65 -0.91
CA VAL A 172 10.27 18.66 -1.91
C VAL A 172 9.03 18.09 -2.59
N PHE A 173 7.98 17.77 -1.84
CA PHE A 173 6.80 17.05 -2.34
C PHE A 173 5.73 18.02 -2.91
N THR A 174 6.15 18.82 -3.88
CA THR A 174 5.30 19.80 -4.58
C THR A 174 4.42 19.14 -5.65
N ASN A 175 3.45 19.89 -6.21
CA ASN A 175 2.66 19.42 -7.35
C ASN A 175 3.55 19.10 -8.56
N GLU A 176 4.59 19.90 -8.78
CA GLU A 176 5.59 19.69 -9.81
C GLU A 176 6.37 18.39 -9.60
N TYR A 177 6.76 18.07 -8.35
CA TYR A 177 7.42 16.80 -8.03
C TYR A 177 6.56 15.61 -8.46
N PHE A 178 5.30 15.58 -8.04
CA PHE A 178 4.39 14.47 -8.36
C PHE A 178 4.10 14.39 -9.87
N LEU A 179 3.89 15.53 -10.54
CA LEU A 179 3.69 15.55 -11.99
C LEU A 179 4.91 15.06 -12.76
N ASN A 180 6.11 15.49 -12.39
CA ASN A 180 7.35 15.08 -13.04
C ASN A 180 7.55 13.57 -12.92
N LYS A 181 7.26 12.98 -11.74
CA LYS A 181 7.28 11.53 -11.55
C LYS A 181 6.24 10.82 -12.44
N ALA A 182 5.02 11.35 -12.53
CA ALA A 182 3.98 10.79 -13.40
C ALA A 182 4.38 10.79 -14.89
N LEU A 183 4.92 11.91 -15.38
CA LEU A 183 5.39 12.04 -16.76
C LEU A 183 6.58 11.12 -17.06
N GLN A 184 7.50 10.97 -16.10
CA GLN A 184 8.59 10.00 -16.22
C GLN A 184 8.05 8.58 -16.34
N LEU A 185 7.12 8.17 -15.47
CA LEU A 185 6.52 6.83 -15.51
C LEU A 185 5.73 6.57 -16.80
N GLU A 186 4.97 7.56 -17.28
CA GLU A 186 4.30 7.50 -18.58
C GLU A 186 5.31 7.29 -19.71
N SER A 187 6.44 8.03 -19.71
CA SER A 187 7.50 7.88 -20.72
C SER A 187 8.19 6.50 -20.69
N LEU A 188 8.17 5.83 -19.54
CA LEU A 188 8.67 4.45 -19.39
C LEU A 188 7.67 3.39 -19.85
N GLY A 189 6.45 3.78 -20.23
CA GLY A 189 5.43 2.91 -20.79
C GLY A 189 4.36 2.45 -19.80
N ALA A 190 4.12 3.21 -18.73
CA ALA A 190 2.96 2.98 -17.87
C ALA A 190 1.66 2.96 -18.70
N ASP A 191 0.77 2.02 -18.42
CA ASP A 191 -0.57 1.95 -19.02
C ASP A 191 -1.61 2.75 -18.21
N MET A 192 -1.28 3.09 -16.96
CA MET A 192 -2.02 3.97 -16.06
C MET A 192 -1.10 4.47 -14.93
N ILE A 193 -1.48 5.59 -14.31
CA ILE A 193 -0.78 6.18 -13.17
C ILE A 193 -1.68 6.17 -11.94
N THR A 194 -1.22 5.53 -10.85
CA THR A 194 -1.89 5.60 -9.55
C THR A 194 -1.24 6.66 -8.67
N LEU A 195 -2.02 7.60 -8.12
CA LEU A 195 -1.60 8.38 -6.96
C LEU A 195 -1.87 7.56 -5.70
N LYS A 196 -0.81 7.06 -5.05
CA LYS A 196 -0.88 6.07 -3.98
C LYS A 196 -0.62 6.70 -2.63
N ASP A 197 -1.68 7.02 -1.90
CA ASP A 197 -1.63 7.49 -0.51
C ASP A 197 -1.82 6.33 0.47
N MET A 198 -0.73 5.63 0.76
CA MET A 198 -0.71 4.45 1.65
C MET A 198 -1.01 4.75 3.12
N SER A 199 -1.09 6.01 3.52
CA SER A 199 -1.30 6.41 4.92
C SER A 199 -2.58 7.21 5.12
N GLY A 200 -3.33 7.48 4.05
CA GLY A 200 -4.54 8.31 4.11
C GLY A 200 -4.24 9.79 4.35
N LEU A 201 -3.01 10.25 4.12
CA LEU A 201 -2.55 11.59 4.51
C LEU A 201 -2.87 12.67 3.48
N ILE A 202 -3.37 12.34 2.29
CA ILE A 202 -3.68 13.36 1.28
C ILE A 202 -5.02 14.06 1.61
N PRO A 203 -5.04 15.38 1.84
CA PRO A 203 -6.29 16.09 2.07
C PRO A 203 -7.11 16.26 0.78
N PRO A 204 -8.42 16.53 0.89
CA PRO A 204 -9.28 16.70 -0.28
C PRO A 204 -8.86 17.82 -1.24
N ALA A 205 -8.40 18.97 -0.74
CA ALA A 205 -7.96 20.08 -1.60
C ALA A 205 -6.71 19.69 -2.39
N ARG A 206 -5.75 19.01 -1.75
CA ARG A 206 -4.55 18.51 -2.42
C ARG A 206 -4.87 17.45 -3.46
N THR A 207 -5.85 16.60 -3.17
CA THR A 207 -6.36 15.61 -4.12
C THR A 207 -6.95 16.29 -5.36
N ALA A 208 -7.75 17.35 -5.18
CA ALA A 208 -8.31 18.13 -6.28
C ALA A 208 -7.22 18.71 -7.18
N GLU A 209 -6.20 19.34 -6.59
CA GLU A 209 -5.07 19.92 -7.32
C GLU A 209 -4.33 18.88 -8.18
N LEU A 210 -3.92 17.77 -7.55
CA LEU A 210 -3.12 16.75 -8.22
C LEU A 210 -3.91 16.00 -9.29
N VAL A 211 -5.18 15.66 -9.04
CA VAL A 211 -6.03 14.99 -10.03
C VAL A 211 -6.25 15.90 -11.24
N ARG A 212 -6.62 17.17 -11.04
CA ARG A 212 -6.76 18.15 -12.15
C ARG A 212 -5.46 18.26 -12.96
N LEU A 213 -4.32 18.33 -12.25
CA LEU A 213 -3.00 18.45 -12.87
C LEU A 213 -2.64 17.21 -13.71
N PHE A 214 -2.85 16.01 -13.16
CA PHE A 214 -2.59 14.75 -13.84
C PHE A 214 -3.51 14.57 -15.04
N LYS A 215 -4.81 14.80 -14.89
CA LYS A 215 -5.78 14.72 -16.00
C LYS A 215 -5.51 15.70 -17.13
N LYS A 216 -4.93 16.86 -16.84
CA LYS A 216 -4.50 17.83 -17.85
C LYS A 216 -3.23 17.41 -18.60
N SER A 217 -2.35 16.66 -17.95
CA SER A 217 -0.96 16.48 -18.41
C SER A 217 -0.65 15.08 -18.91
N LEU A 218 -1.37 14.06 -18.42
CA LEU A 218 -1.17 12.65 -18.76
C LEU A 218 -2.16 12.22 -19.85
N LYS A 219 -1.73 11.25 -20.66
CA LYS A 219 -2.53 10.60 -21.71
C LYS A 219 -3.11 9.28 -21.25
N VAL A 220 -2.55 8.70 -20.19
CA VAL A 220 -3.02 7.45 -19.59
C VAL A 220 -4.04 7.70 -18.47
N PRO A 221 -4.89 6.71 -18.13
CA PRO A 221 -5.83 6.82 -17.01
C PRO A 221 -5.12 7.10 -15.68
N VAL A 222 -5.80 7.87 -14.83
CA VAL A 222 -5.40 8.20 -13.47
C VAL A 222 -6.25 7.41 -12.49
N ASP A 223 -5.59 6.69 -11.60
CA ASP A 223 -6.16 5.95 -10.50
C ASP A 223 -5.81 6.63 -9.17
N PHE A 224 -6.72 6.58 -8.21
CA PHE A 224 -6.53 7.15 -6.88
C PHE A 224 -6.73 6.10 -5.79
N HIS A 225 -5.65 5.89 -5.03
CA HIS A 225 -5.59 4.97 -3.90
C HIS A 225 -5.36 5.74 -2.62
N THR A 226 -6.20 5.54 -1.61
CA THR A 226 -6.04 6.13 -0.28
C THR A 226 -6.61 5.21 0.80
N HIS A 227 -6.23 5.46 2.06
CA HIS A 227 -6.74 4.79 3.25
C HIS A 227 -7.55 5.77 4.10
N CYS A 228 -8.50 5.29 4.89
CA CYS A 228 -9.33 6.14 5.76
C CYS A 228 -8.69 6.49 7.11
N THR A 229 -7.44 6.07 7.37
CA THR A 229 -6.89 6.01 8.73
C THR A 229 -6.93 7.34 9.49
N PRO A 230 -6.47 8.49 8.93
CA PRO A 230 -6.54 9.78 9.61
C PRO A 230 -7.87 10.53 9.34
N GLY A 231 -8.85 9.88 8.70
CA GLY A 231 -10.17 10.45 8.43
C GLY A 231 -10.24 11.39 7.23
N TYR A 232 -9.35 11.25 6.25
CA TYR A 232 -9.41 11.97 4.96
C TYR A 232 -9.94 11.11 3.81
N GLY A 233 -9.85 9.78 3.92
CA GLY A 233 -10.04 8.84 2.80
C GLY A 233 -11.30 9.07 1.97
N LEU A 234 -12.49 9.05 2.59
CA LEU A 234 -13.76 9.23 1.87
C LEU A 234 -13.84 10.60 1.20
N ALA A 235 -13.52 11.67 1.92
CA ALA A 235 -13.53 13.03 1.42
C ALA A 235 -12.57 13.23 0.24
N SER A 236 -11.37 12.65 0.33
CA SER A 236 -10.37 12.69 -0.74
C SER A 236 -10.80 11.90 -1.96
N VAL A 237 -11.45 10.75 -1.79
CA VAL A 237 -12.07 10.01 -2.91
C VAL A 237 -13.18 10.82 -3.57
N VAL A 238 -14.08 11.44 -2.80
CA VAL A 238 -15.14 12.32 -3.34
C VAL A 238 -14.53 13.48 -4.12
N SER A 239 -13.47 14.10 -3.59
CA SER A 239 -12.70 15.14 -4.29
C SER A 239 -12.07 14.63 -5.59
N ALA A 240 -11.43 13.47 -5.59
CA ALA A 240 -10.86 12.85 -6.79
C ALA A 240 -11.93 12.59 -7.85
N ILE A 241 -13.09 12.05 -7.44
CA ILE A 241 -14.24 11.82 -8.30
C ILE A 241 -14.70 13.14 -8.90
N ILE A 242 -14.98 14.18 -8.12
CA ILE A 242 -15.44 15.46 -8.67
C ILE A 242 -14.45 16.07 -9.67
N ASN A 243 -13.15 15.82 -9.48
CA ASN A 243 -12.08 16.40 -10.28
C ASN A 243 -11.61 15.56 -11.48
N GLY A 244 -12.34 14.50 -11.83
CA GLY A 244 -12.13 13.82 -13.12
C GLY A 244 -11.25 12.58 -13.07
N VAL A 245 -10.99 12.00 -11.89
CA VAL A 245 -10.29 10.71 -11.79
C VAL A 245 -11.02 9.62 -12.58
N ASP A 246 -10.28 8.67 -13.16
CA ASP A 246 -10.81 7.60 -14.00
C ASP A 246 -11.13 6.33 -13.19
N ILE A 247 -10.28 6.01 -12.21
CA ILE A 247 -10.39 4.84 -11.34
C ILE A 247 -10.25 5.27 -9.88
N VAL A 248 -11.02 4.65 -8.99
CA VAL A 248 -10.78 4.72 -7.55
C VAL A 248 -10.72 3.33 -6.94
N ASP A 249 -9.86 3.20 -5.94
CA ASP A 249 -9.76 2.01 -5.11
C ASP A 249 -10.80 2.04 -3.97
N THR A 250 -11.50 0.93 -3.76
CA THR A 250 -12.50 0.79 -2.69
C THR A 250 -12.43 -0.57 -2.02
N ASN A 251 -13.03 -0.67 -0.83
CA ASN A 251 -13.32 -1.94 -0.16
C ASN A 251 -14.83 -2.15 -0.04
N ILE A 252 -15.27 -3.40 0.09
CA ILE A 252 -16.66 -3.74 0.40
C ILE A 252 -16.92 -3.48 1.89
N TRP A 253 -18.12 -2.98 2.22
CA TRP A 253 -18.55 -2.46 3.52
C TRP A 253 -17.86 -3.02 4.77
N ASN A 254 -17.94 -4.34 5.01
CA ASN A 254 -17.40 -4.96 6.23
C ASN A 254 -15.87 -4.95 6.32
N PHE A 255 -15.17 -4.67 5.23
CA PHE A 255 -13.70 -4.60 5.12
C PHE A 255 -13.21 -3.17 4.83
N ALA A 256 -14.11 -2.18 4.86
CA ALA A 256 -13.84 -0.80 4.50
C ALA A 256 -13.70 0.14 5.72
N GLY A 257 -13.17 1.33 5.47
CA GLY A 257 -13.01 2.38 6.48
C GLY A 257 -11.85 2.12 7.46
N GLY A 258 -11.58 3.09 8.33
CA GLY A 258 -10.46 3.01 9.27
C GLY A 258 -9.11 2.72 8.58
N PRO A 259 -8.44 1.58 8.85
CA PRO A 259 -7.17 1.25 8.21
C PRO A 259 -7.28 0.87 6.72
N ALA A 260 -8.48 0.69 6.18
CA ALA A 260 -8.73 0.27 4.80
C ALA A 260 -9.19 1.45 3.90
N ALA A 261 -9.45 1.18 2.63
CA ALA A 261 -9.99 2.17 1.69
C ALA A 261 -11.49 2.46 1.97
N PRO A 262 -12.05 3.53 1.40
CA PRO A 262 -13.47 3.84 1.54
C PRO A 262 -14.39 2.72 1.03
N ALA A 263 -15.58 2.65 1.60
CA ALA A 263 -16.60 1.67 1.23
C ALA A 263 -17.16 1.96 -0.18
N VAL A 264 -17.22 0.94 -1.03
CA VAL A 264 -17.77 1.05 -2.39
C VAL A 264 -19.22 1.50 -2.38
N GLU A 265 -19.98 1.11 -1.37
CA GLU A 265 -21.39 1.46 -1.20
C GLU A 265 -21.58 2.96 -0.98
N LEU A 266 -20.67 3.62 -0.24
CA LEU A 266 -20.70 5.08 -0.08
C LEU A 266 -20.32 5.77 -1.40
N VAL A 267 -19.29 5.28 -2.09
CA VAL A 267 -18.87 5.78 -3.41
C VAL A 267 -20.01 5.64 -4.44
N TYR A 268 -20.76 4.54 -4.39
CA TYR A 268 -21.92 4.30 -5.25
C TYR A 268 -23.01 5.37 -5.04
N ILE A 269 -23.34 5.72 -3.80
CA ILE A 269 -24.31 6.78 -3.50
C ILE A 269 -23.85 8.13 -4.03
N PHE A 270 -22.58 8.49 -3.80
CA PHE A 270 -22.00 9.73 -4.35
C PHE A 270 -22.08 9.76 -5.88
N CYS A 271 -21.73 8.67 -6.56
CA CYS A 271 -21.80 8.57 -8.01
C CYS A 271 -23.23 8.70 -8.54
N LYS A 272 -24.22 8.06 -7.90
CA LYS A 272 -25.64 8.23 -8.26
C LYS A 272 -26.08 9.69 -8.18
N LYS A 273 -25.75 10.38 -7.09
CA LYS A 273 -26.09 11.80 -6.90
C LYS A 273 -25.38 12.72 -7.89
N LEU A 274 -24.17 12.35 -8.30
CA LEU A 274 -23.38 13.08 -9.31
C LEU A 274 -23.81 12.77 -10.76
N GLY A 275 -24.65 11.76 -10.99
CA GLY A 275 -24.98 11.27 -12.33
C GLY A 275 -23.80 10.61 -13.05
N ILE A 276 -22.91 9.96 -12.29
CA ILE A 276 -21.75 9.22 -12.80
C ILE A 276 -22.11 7.74 -12.88
N GLU A 277 -21.87 7.13 -14.03
CA GLU A 277 -22.11 5.70 -14.26
C GLU A 277 -21.02 4.82 -13.64
N LEU A 278 -21.45 3.70 -13.08
CA LEU A 278 -20.63 2.62 -12.52
C LEU A 278 -21.11 1.30 -13.14
N ASP A 279 -20.19 0.40 -13.49
CA ASP A 279 -20.52 -0.94 -13.99
C ASP A 279 -20.77 -1.96 -12.85
N LEU A 280 -21.27 -1.51 -11.70
CA LEU A 280 -21.38 -2.37 -10.52
C LEU A 280 -22.76 -3.02 -10.40
N ASP A 281 -22.78 -4.31 -10.07
CA ASP A 281 -23.96 -5.00 -9.56
C ASP A 281 -23.95 -4.96 -8.02
N MET A 282 -24.75 -4.06 -7.47
CA MET A 282 -24.83 -3.88 -6.02
C MET A 282 -25.56 -5.02 -5.30
N ASP A 283 -26.39 -5.82 -5.99
CA ASP A 283 -27.04 -6.99 -5.40
C ASP A 283 -26.03 -8.14 -5.23
N ALA A 284 -25.14 -8.30 -6.22
CA ALA A 284 -23.99 -9.21 -6.11
C ALA A 284 -23.04 -8.76 -4.98
N ILE A 285 -22.73 -7.46 -4.90
CA ILE A 285 -21.89 -6.90 -3.82
C ILE A 285 -22.55 -7.10 -2.44
N ALA A 286 -23.86 -6.94 -2.32
CA ALA A 286 -24.57 -7.20 -1.07
C ALA A 286 -24.45 -8.66 -0.61
N LYS A 287 -24.51 -9.63 -1.54
CA LYS A 287 -24.27 -11.06 -1.24
C LYS A 287 -22.83 -11.30 -0.78
N ILE A 288 -21.85 -10.69 -1.43
CA ILE A 288 -20.44 -10.73 -0.99
C ILE A 288 -20.33 -10.17 0.42
N ASN A 289 -20.89 -8.99 0.67
CA ASN A 289 -20.80 -8.31 1.95
C ASN A 289 -21.40 -9.13 3.11
N LYS A 290 -22.49 -9.87 2.85
CA LYS A 290 -23.09 -10.79 3.82
C LYS A 290 -22.13 -11.90 4.23
N GLU A 291 -21.43 -12.50 3.28
CA GLU A 291 -20.39 -13.50 3.57
C GLU A 291 -19.17 -12.87 4.26
N LEU A 292 -18.76 -11.66 3.85
CA LEU A 292 -17.67 -10.93 4.49
C LEU A 292 -17.96 -10.60 5.96
N LEU A 293 -19.21 -10.36 6.35
CA LEU A 293 -19.59 -10.20 7.75
C LEU A 293 -19.28 -11.49 8.55
N THR A 294 -19.63 -12.65 8.01
CA THR A 294 -19.33 -13.95 8.63
C THR A 294 -17.82 -14.17 8.72
N ILE A 295 -17.10 -13.95 7.62
CA ILE A 295 -15.64 -14.09 7.57
C ILE A 295 -14.97 -13.15 8.56
N ARG A 296 -15.42 -11.88 8.66
CA ARG A 296 -14.89 -10.92 9.62
C ARG A 296 -15.05 -11.39 11.07
N LYS A 297 -16.18 -12.01 11.41
CA LYS A 297 -16.39 -12.62 12.74
C LYS A 297 -15.42 -13.76 13.00
N GLU A 298 -15.16 -14.61 12.01
CA GLU A 298 -14.13 -15.67 12.07
C GLU A 298 -12.72 -15.08 12.23
N LEU A 299 -12.45 -13.92 11.63
CA LEU A 299 -11.19 -13.18 11.75
C LEU A 299 -11.12 -12.26 12.97
N SER A 300 -12.08 -12.35 13.90
CA SER A 300 -12.19 -11.44 15.05
C SER A 300 -10.94 -11.36 15.92
N ALA A 301 -10.10 -12.40 15.98
CA ALA A 301 -8.81 -12.36 16.68
C ALA A 301 -7.86 -11.30 16.09
N PHE A 302 -7.93 -11.06 14.78
CA PHE A 302 -7.04 -10.18 14.03
C PHE A 302 -7.65 -8.81 13.69
N ASP A 303 -8.97 -8.66 13.86
CA ASP A 303 -9.68 -7.40 13.59
C ASP A 303 -9.10 -6.27 14.45
N THR A 304 -8.49 -5.27 13.81
CA THR A 304 -7.87 -4.12 14.50
C THR A 304 -8.88 -3.08 14.95
N ALA A 305 -10.05 -3.00 14.31
CA ALA A 305 -11.08 -2.01 14.61
C ALA A 305 -12.02 -2.47 15.74
N LYS A 306 -12.28 -3.78 15.85
CA LYS A 306 -13.24 -4.39 16.81
C LYS A 306 -14.64 -3.76 16.79
N LYS A 307 -14.97 -3.05 15.71
CA LYS A 307 -16.20 -2.27 15.53
C LYS A 307 -16.80 -2.59 14.16
N PHE A 308 -18.06 -3.02 14.14
CA PHE A 308 -18.75 -3.40 12.92
C PHE A 308 -19.59 -2.22 12.42
N PRO A 309 -19.47 -1.83 11.14
CA PRO A 309 -20.34 -0.80 10.60
C PRO A 309 -21.80 -1.28 10.60
N ARG A 310 -22.74 -0.35 10.74
CA ARG A 310 -24.17 -0.64 10.68
C ARG A 310 -24.49 -1.32 9.36
N PRO A 311 -25.27 -2.42 9.35
CA PRO A 311 -25.67 -3.07 8.11
C PRO A 311 -26.37 -2.09 7.16
N PHE A 312 -26.00 -2.14 5.89
CA PHE A 312 -26.54 -1.25 4.88
C PHE A 312 -26.40 -1.87 3.48
N ASN A 313 -27.47 -1.79 2.70
CA ASN A 313 -27.54 -2.11 1.28
C ASN A 313 -28.03 -0.86 0.52
N PRO A 314 -27.21 -0.22 -0.33
CA PRO A 314 -27.59 1.01 -1.03
C PRO A 314 -28.69 0.86 -2.10
N VAL A 315 -29.12 -0.37 -2.40
CA VAL A 315 -30.23 -0.64 -3.32
C VAL A 315 -31.57 -0.78 -2.58
N GLU A 316 -31.55 -1.42 -1.41
CA GLU A 316 -32.76 -1.79 -0.67
C GLU A 316 -33.05 -0.85 0.50
N ASP A 317 -32.01 -0.35 1.16
CA ASP A 317 -32.15 0.42 2.39
C ASP A 317 -32.26 1.92 2.12
N SER A 318 -33.06 2.59 2.94
CA SER A 318 -33.12 4.04 3.05
C SER A 318 -32.40 4.51 4.31
N PHE A 319 -31.81 5.70 4.26
CA PHE A 319 -31.27 6.41 5.43
C PHE A 319 -32.05 7.70 5.68
N PRO A 320 -31.95 8.29 6.89
CA PRO A 320 -32.64 9.53 7.23
C PRO A 320 -32.35 10.66 6.24
N ALA A 321 -33.34 11.54 6.01
CA ALA A 321 -33.20 12.67 5.09
C ALA A 321 -32.02 13.61 5.43
N GLU A 322 -31.63 13.68 6.70
CA GLU A 322 -30.43 14.42 7.11
C GLU A 322 -29.14 13.81 6.56
N ILE A 323 -29.02 12.48 6.56
CA ILE A 323 -27.87 11.79 5.98
C ILE A 323 -27.85 11.99 4.46
N ASP A 324 -29.02 11.93 3.81
CA ASP A 324 -29.12 12.25 2.37
C ASP A 324 -28.64 13.67 2.05
N ARG A 325 -29.02 14.63 2.90
CA ARG A 325 -28.55 16.02 2.80
C ARG A 325 -27.03 16.10 2.93
N PHE A 326 -26.41 15.39 3.87
CA PHE A 326 -24.94 15.39 4.01
C PHE A 326 -24.21 14.90 2.76
N PHE A 327 -24.73 13.93 2.02
CA PHE A 327 -24.14 13.54 0.73
C PHE A 327 -24.19 14.69 -0.28
N ASN A 328 -25.30 15.43 -0.37
CA ASN A 328 -25.44 16.57 -1.27
C ASN A 328 -24.53 17.73 -0.83
N ASP A 329 -24.48 18.02 0.47
CA ASP A 329 -23.65 19.08 1.04
C ASP A 329 -22.16 18.79 0.85
N ALA A 330 -21.72 17.53 1.03
CA ALA A 330 -20.36 17.09 0.72
C ALA A 330 -20.00 17.29 -0.75
N ILE A 331 -20.90 16.94 -1.67
CA ILE A 331 -20.71 17.18 -3.12
C ILE A 331 -20.55 18.68 -3.39
N GLU A 332 -21.40 19.52 -2.81
CA GLU A 332 -21.32 20.96 -2.99
C GLU A 332 -20.04 21.56 -2.41
N ALA A 333 -19.65 21.13 -1.21
CA ALA A 333 -18.41 21.54 -0.55
C ALA A 333 -17.19 21.18 -1.42
N ALA A 334 -17.12 19.95 -1.92
CA ALA A 334 -16.06 19.51 -2.82
C ALA A 334 -16.01 20.29 -4.14
N ARG A 335 -17.16 20.62 -4.75
CA ARG A 335 -17.22 21.46 -5.97
C ARG A 335 -16.75 22.89 -5.74
N LYS A 336 -16.92 23.39 -4.52
CA LYS A 336 -16.51 24.75 -4.10
C LYS A 336 -15.13 24.79 -3.44
N ASP A 337 -14.39 23.67 -3.48
CA ASP A 337 -13.08 23.51 -2.83
C ASP A 337 -13.11 23.90 -1.32
N LYS A 338 -14.24 23.65 -0.64
CA LYS A 338 -14.41 23.86 0.81
C LYS A 338 -14.01 22.60 1.59
N GLU A 339 -12.73 22.46 1.88
CA GLU A 339 -12.17 21.25 2.51
C GLU A 339 -12.78 20.94 3.89
N ASP A 340 -12.90 21.93 4.79
CA ASP A 340 -13.41 21.70 6.14
C ASP A 340 -14.87 21.23 6.14
N ASP A 341 -15.72 21.86 5.31
CA ASP A 341 -17.13 21.46 5.14
C ASP A 341 -17.22 20.04 4.56
N LEU A 342 -16.42 19.73 3.55
CA LEU A 342 -16.39 18.39 2.95
C LEU A 342 -15.98 17.32 3.98
N LEU A 343 -14.94 17.59 4.77
CA LEU A 343 -14.50 16.69 5.83
C LEU A 343 -15.57 16.51 6.90
N LEU A 344 -16.26 17.59 7.28
CA LEU A 344 -17.35 17.55 8.25
C LEU A 344 -18.47 16.62 7.78
N TYR A 345 -18.96 16.79 6.55
CA TYR A 345 -20.08 16.00 6.03
C TYR A 345 -19.70 14.54 5.77
N CYS A 346 -18.52 14.27 5.20
CA CYS A 346 -18.04 12.90 5.03
C CYS A 346 -17.88 12.17 6.37
N ARG A 347 -17.36 12.85 7.40
CA ARG A 347 -17.24 12.28 8.76
C ARG A 347 -18.60 11.99 9.37
N ALA A 348 -19.58 12.89 9.22
CA ALA A 348 -20.94 12.66 9.70
C ALA A 348 -21.60 11.43 9.04
N ILE A 349 -21.34 11.20 7.74
CA ILE A 349 -21.79 10.00 7.03
C ILE A 349 -21.11 8.75 7.59
N GLU A 350 -19.79 8.75 7.73
CA GLU A 350 -19.02 7.61 8.27
C GLU A 350 -19.44 7.27 9.71
N GLU A 351 -19.66 8.28 10.55
CA GLU A 351 -20.13 8.14 11.93
C GLU A 351 -21.54 7.56 12.00
N TYR A 352 -22.46 8.01 11.13
CA TYR A 352 -23.81 7.46 11.05
C TYR A 352 -23.80 5.95 10.77
N PHE A 353 -22.89 5.48 9.91
CA PHE A 353 -22.74 4.06 9.59
C PHE A 353 -21.79 3.32 10.53
N ASP A 354 -21.34 3.97 11.60
CA ASP A 354 -20.52 3.37 12.65
C ASP A 354 -19.16 2.82 12.15
N PHE A 355 -18.59 3.46 11.11
CA PHE A 355 -17.22 3.19 10.69
C PHE A 355 -16.21 3.57 11.79
N PRO A 356 -14.98 3.04 11.75
CA PRO A 356 -13.94 3.39 12.71
C PRO A 356 -13.61 4.88 12.68
N GLU A 357 -13.44 5.47 13.86
CA GLU A 357 -13.08 6.88 14.00
C GLU A 357 -11.68 7.18 13.45
N PRO A 358 -11.42 8.42 13.00
CA PRO A 358 -10.10 8.86 12.60
C PRO A 358 -9.03 8.63 13.67
N ASN A 359 -7.91 8.04 13.27
CA ASN A 359 -6.74 7.90 14.13
C ASN A 359 -5.98 9.23 14.20
N GLU A 360 -6.28 10.02 15.24
CA GLU A 360 -5.65 11.32 15.47
C GLU A 360 -4.13 11.24 15.71
N LEU A 361 -3.60 10.09 16.17
CA LEU A 361 -2.16 9.89 16.31
C LEU A 361 -1.49 9.80 14.93
N VAL A 362 -2.03 8.97 14.03
CA VAL A 362 -1.54 8.87 12.63
C VAL A 362 -1.64 10.22 11.94
N LYS A 363 -2.75 10.93 12.14
CA LYS A 363 -2.97 12.27 11.58
C LYS A 363 -1.93 13.29 12.06
N LYS A 364 -1.68 13.36 13.37
CA LYS A 364 -0.71 14.30 13.96
C LYS A 364 0.74 13.93 13.66
N ALA A 365 1.06 12.64 13.72
CA ALA A 365 2.43 12.15 13.53
C ALA A 365 2.81 12.04 12.05
N GLN A 366 1.84 12.01 11.13
CA GLN A 366 2.06 11.88 9.68
C GLN A 366 2.87 10.63 9.31
N ILE A 367 2.66 9.54 10.07
CA ILE A 367 3.32 8.25 9.87
C ILE A 367 2.32 7.13 9.61
N PRO A 368 2.66 6.10 8.83
CA PRO A 368 1.79 4.95 8.62
C PRO A 368 1.45 4.25 9.95
N GLY A 369 0.21 3.78 10.11
CA GLY A 369 -0.22 3.05 11.31
C GLY A 369 0.64 1.82 11.63
N GLY A 370 1.01 1.05 10.59
CA GLY A 370 1.91 -0.11 10.76
C GLY A 370 3.32 0.24 11.23
N MET A 371 3.83 1.44 10.90
CA MET A 371 5.12 1.92 11.42
C MET A 371 5.01 2.21 12.91
N TYR A 372 3.93 2.87 13.33
CA TYR A 372 3.67 3.16 14.74
C TYR A 372 3.53 1.88 15.59
N THR A 373 2.73 0.91 15.15
CA THR A 373 2.53 -0.34 15.90
C THR A 373 3.83 -1.13 16.04
N ASN A 374 4.68 -1.14 15.00
CA ASN A 374 6.00 -1.77 15.06
C ASN A 374 6.94 -1.08 16.05
N MET A 375 6.98 0.26 16.06
CA MET A 375 7.77 1.03 17.04
C MET A 375 7.32 0.73 18.48
N VAL A 376 6.01 0.69 18.72
CA VAL A 376 5.43 0.33 20.03
C VAL A 376 5.85 -1.09 20.44
N ALA A 377 5.77 -2.06 19.54
CA ALA A 377 6.16 -3.44 19.82
C ALA A 377 7.67 -3.55 20.16
N GLN A 378 8.53 -2.87 19.39
CA GLN A 378 9.97 -2.83 19.64
C GLN A 378 10.29 -2.22 21.02
N LEU A 379 9.69 -1.08 21.35
CA LEU A 379 9.92 -0.41 22.63
C LEU A 379 9.40 -1.24 23.82
N LYS A 380 8.27 -1.95 23.66
CA LYS A 380 7.77 -2.90 24.68
C LYS A 380 8.74 -4.05 24.91
N GLN A 381 9.29 -4.64 23.83
CA GLN A 381 10.29 -5.71 23.94
C GLN A 381 11.56 -5.25 24.67
N LEU A 382 11.94 -3.98 24.51
CA LEU A 382 13.09 -3.37 25.17
C LEU A 382 12.79 -2.90 26.60
N GLY A 383 11.53 -2.93 27.05
CA GLY A 383 11.11 -2.36 28.33
C GLY A 383 11.27 -0.84 28.39
N GLN A 384 11.16 -0.14 27.25
CA GLN A 384 11.44 1.30 27.09
C GLN A 384 10.26 2.04 26.43
N ILE A 385 9.01 1.67 26.75
CA ILE A 385 7.83 2.25 26.11
C ILE A 385 7.72 3.77 26.27
N ASP A 386 8.27 4.30 27.36
CA ASP A 386 8.31 5.74 27.66
C ASP A 386 9.12 6.55 26.64
N LEU A 387 9.97 5.89 25.84
CA LEU A 387 10.70 6.54 24.74
C LEU A 387 9.87 6.75 23.48
N LEU A 388 8.60 6.31 23.42
CA LEU A 388 7.81 6.39 22.20
C LEU A 388 7.66 7.81 21.68
N GLU A 389 7.29 8.76 22.55
CA GLU A 389 7.13 10.17 22.18
C GLU A 389 8.45 10.74 21.66
N LYS A 390 9.55 10.42 22.35
CA LYS A 390 10.89 10.82 21.93
C LYS A 390 11.26 10.23 20.57
N ALA A 391 11.04 8.94 20.35
CA ALA A 391 11.33 8.29 19.07
C ALA A 391 10.49 8.91 17.94
N MET A 392 9.21 9.19 18.17
CA MET A 392 8.35 9.87 17.19
C MET A 392 8.85 11.27 16.85
N SER A 393 9.33 12.02 17.84
CA SER A 393 9.91 13.36 17.65
C SER A 393 11.16 13.36 16.76
N LEU A 394 11.88 12.24 16.70
CA LEU A 394 13.11 12.07 15.91
C LEU A 394 12.84 11.64 14.46
N ILE A 395 11.63 11.18 14.12
CA ILE A 395 11.30 10.69 12.77
C ILE A 395 11.57 11.76 11.69
N PRO A 396 11.15 13.03 11.84
CA PRO A 396 11.49 14.08 10.88
C PRO A 396 12.98 14.18 10.57
N GLN A 397 13.82 14.20 11.61
CA GLN A 397 15.27 14.33 11.47
C GLN A 397 15.88 13.08 10.82
N VAL A 398 15.53 11.89 11.30
CA VAL A 398 16.04 10.62 10.75
C VAL A 398 15.63 10.44 9.29
N ARG A 399 14.42 10.84 8.94
CA ARG A 399 13.92 10.83 7.57
C ARG A 399 14.69 11.81 6.70
N MET A 400 14.93 13.03 7.17
CA MET A 400 15.72 14.04 6.44
C MET A 400 17.16 13.60 6.22
N ASP A 401 17.82 13.07 7.25
CA ASP A 401 19.20 12.58 7.20
C ASP A 401 19.36 11.42 6.20
N ALA A 402 18.30 10.63 6.00
CA ALA A 402 18.25 9.53 5.04
C ALA A 402 17.78 9.93 3.61
N GLY A 403 17.74 11.22 3.29
CA GLY A 403 17.36 11.69 1.94
C GLY A 403 15.85 11.87 1.73
N LEU A 404 15.10 12.00 2.81
CA LEU A 404 13.66 12.25 2.84
C LEU A 404 12.82 11.21 2.04
N PRO A 405 12.96 9.90 2.27
CA PRO A 405 12.16 8.89 1.56
C PRO A 405 10.67 9.00 1.91
N PRO A 406 9.73 8.69 1.00
CA PRO A 406 8.35 8.37 1.36
C PRO A 406 8.30 7.30 2.46
N LEU A 407 7.34 7.38 3.37
CA LEU A 407 7.18 6.41 4.46
C LEU A 407 6.27 5.25 4.02
N VAL A 408 6.80 4.31 3.24
CA VAL A 408 6.12 3.10 2.79
C VAL A 408 7.03 1.89 3.03
N THR A 409 6.55 0.65 2.94
CA THR A 409 7.44 -0.51 3.11
C THR A 409 8.49 -0.55 1.99
N PRO A 410 9.80 -0.72 2.30
CA PRO A 410 10.40 -0.93 3.62
C PRO A 410 10.87 0.35 4.35
N THR A 411 10.93 1.51 3.67
CA THR A 411 11.49 2.76 4.22
C THR A 411 10.81 3.22 5.52
N SER A 412 9.50 3.06 5.67
CA SER A 412 8.80 3.39 6.93
C SER A 412 9.33 2.60 8.13
N GLN A 413 9.59 1.31 7.94
CA GLN A 413 10.12 0.43 8.99
C GLN A 413 11.57 0.80 9.32
N ILE A 414 12.39 1.08 8.28
CA ILE A 414 13.79 1.47 8.43
C ILE A 414 13.91 2.78 9.23
N ILE A 415 13.14 3.80 8.85
CA ILE A 415 13.14 5.10 9.54
C ILE A 415 12.61 4.95 10.98
N GLY A 416 11.54 4.17 11.19
CA GLY A 416 10.93 3.99 12.51
C GLY A 416 11.86 3.28 13.49
N ALA A 417 12.46 2.17 13.05
CA ALA A 417 13.43 1.42 13.85
C ALA A 417 14.69 2.25 14.14
N GLN A 418 15.17 3.03 13.17
CA GLN A 418 16.31 3.91 13.39
C GLN A 418 15.98 5.05 14.35
N ALA A 419 14.77 5.62 14.31
CA ALA A 419 14.33 6.64 15.26
C ALA A 419 14.26 6.11 16.70
N VAL A 420 13.80 4.86 16.90
CA VAL A 420 13.87 4.17 18.20
C VAL A 420 15.32 3.98 18.64
N SER A 421 16.22 3.54 17.75
CA SER A 421 17.64 3.40 18.05
C SER A 421 18.28 4.73 18.48
N CYS A 422 17.96 5.83 17.79
CA CYS A 422 18.44 7.16 18.13
C CYS A 422 17.90 7.67 19.48
N ALA A 423 16.64 7.40 19.82
CA ALA A 423 16.09 7.74 21.13
C ALA A 423 16.81 7.00 22.27
N LEU A 424 17.16 5.73 22.05
CA LEU A 424 17.95 4.93 22.99
C LEU A 424 19.39 5.42 23.12
N ASP A 425 19.99 5.90 22.03
CA ASP A 425 21.32 6.51 22.07
C ASP A 425 21.32 7.77 22.93
N GLU A 426 20.35 8.67 22.74
CA GLU A 426 20.22 9.88 23.56
C GLU A 426 19.99 9.56 25.04
N LEU A 427 19.12 8.59 25.36
CA LEU A 427 18.89 8.14 26.74
C LEU A 427 20.19 7.67 27.41
N LYS A 428 21.09 7.05 26.64
CA LYS A 428 22.38 6.53 27.12
C LYS A 428 23.52 7.57 27.05
N GLY A 429 23.22 8.83 26.71
CA GLY A 429 24.24 9.87 26.54
C GLY A 429 25.17 9.66 25.35
N ARG A 430 24.74 8.85 24.36
CA ARG A 430 25.51 8.58 23.14
C ARG A 430 25.03 9.47 22.00
N PRO A 431 25.90 9.85 21.05
CA PRO A 431 25.47 10.55 19.84
C PRO A 431 24.43 9.74 19.04
N MET A 432 23.48 10.41 18.39
CA MET A 432 22.59 9.75 17.44
C MET A 432 23.40 8.99 16.36
N TYR A 433 22.81 7.87 15.92
CA TYR A 433 23.40 6.96 14.95
C TYR A 433 24.69 6.28 15.45
N SER A 434 24.79 6.01 16.75
CA SER A 434 25.91 5.22 17.28
C SER A 434 25.80 3.75 16.85
N ASN A 435 24.59 3.26 16.63
CA ASN A 435 24.33 1.88 16.18
C ASN A 435 23.29 1.89 15.05
N PRO A 436 23.66 2.32 13.83
CA PRO A 436 22.74 2.29 12.70
C PRO A 436 22.45 0.85 12.28
N SER A 437 21.20 0.56 11.93
CA SER A 437 20.84 -0.77 11.41
C SER A 437 21.42 -0.99 10.01
N ASN A 438 21.70 -2.25 9.63
CA ASN A 438 22.19 -2.57 8.28
C ASN A 438 21.27 -2.03 7.18
N GLN A 439 19.95 -2.06 7.38
CA GLN A 439 18.99 -1.51 6.42
C GLN A 439 19.07 0.01 6.31
N PHE A 440 19.29 0.72 7.43
CA PHE A 440 19.51 2.17 7.42
C PHE A 440 20.83 2.51 6.73
N ILE A 441 21.91 1.77 7.01
CA ILE A 441 23.20 1.92 6.32
C ILE A 441 23.02 1.75 4.81
N ALA A 442 22.36 0.67 4.37
CA ALA A 442 22.10 0.38 2.97
C ALA A 442 21.27 1.49 2.28
N LEU A 443 20.23 2.00 2.95
CA LEU A 443 19.45 3.15 2.47
C LEU A 443 20.31 4.40 2.27
N VAL A 444 21.08 4.79 3.30
CA VAL A 444 21.95 5.97 3.26
C VAL A 444 23.06 5.82 2.22
N LYS A 445 23.55 4.60 2.01
CA LYS A 445 24.58 4.27 1.02
C LYS A 445 24.09 4.41 -0.42
N GLY A 446 22.80 4.17 -0.68
CA GLY A 446 22.19 4.22 -2.01
C GLY A 446 21.77 2.87 -2.58
N GLU A 447 21.83 1.80 -1.78
CA GLU A 447 21.52 0.44 -2.23
C GLU A 447 20.03 0.26 -2.57
N TYR A 448 19.16 1.12 -2.06
CA TYR A 448 17.73 1.12 -2.37
C TYR A 448 17.37 1.94 -3.61
N GLY A 449 18.30 2.71 -4.18
CA GLY A 449 18.03 3.67 -5.27
C GLY A 449 18.15 5.12 -4.82
N LYS A 450 17.74 6.04 -5.69
CA LYS A 450 17.88 7.49 -5.47
C LYS A 450 16.77 8.02 -4.57
N THR A 451 17.17 8.66 -3.49
CA THR A 451 16.27 9.34 -2.56
C THR A 451 15.75 10.67 -3.14
N PRO A 452 14.57 11.18 -2.69
CA PRO A 452 14.01 12.44 -3.18
C PRO A 452 14.94 13.65 -3.07
N ILE A 453 15.79 13.68 -2.04
CA ILE A 453 16.91 14.62 -1.94
C ILE A 453 18.23 13.87 -1.74
N PRO A 454 19.36 14.39 -2.21
CA PRO A 454 20.66 13.79 -1.95
C PRO A 454 20.96 13.72 -0.46
N VAL A 455 21.45 12.58 0.01
CA VAL A 455 22.02 12.44 1.36
C VAL A 455 23.32 13.24 1.44
N ASP A 456 23.49 13.98 2.54
CA ASP A 456 24.70 14.75 2.82
C ASP A 456 25.96 13.85 2.76
N PRO A 457 27.00 14.21 1.97
CA PRO A 457 28.17 13.36 1.80
C PRO A 457 28.95 13.06 3.09
N ALA A 458 28.99 14.01 4.04
CA ALA A 458 29.67 13.81 5.31
C ALA A 458 28.86 12.89 6.24
N PHE A 459 27.53 13.04 6.25
CA PHE A 459 26.64 12.10 6.92
C PHE A 459 26.76 10.69 6.32
N ARG A 460 26.74 10.57 4.99
CA ARG A 460 26.91 9.28 4.31
C ARG A 460 28.23 8.64 4.70
N LEU A 461 29.34 9.38 4.66
CA LEU A 461 30.65 8.88 5.08
C LEU A 461 30.64 8.38 6.53
N LYS A 462 30.01 9.13 7.44
CA LYS A 462 29.87 8.74 8.86
C LYS A 462 29.11 7.43 9.04
N ILE A 463 28.02 7.24 8.30
CA ILE A 463 27.12 6.08 8.48
C ILE A 463 27.62 4.84 7.73
N THR A 464 28.22 5.01 6.56
CA THR A 464 28.45 3.92 5.60
C THR A 464 29.93 3.67 5.30
N GLY A 465 30.81 4.60 5.69
CA GLY A 465 32.24 4.57 5.32
C GLY A 465 32.53 5.05 3.89
N VAL A 466 31.53 5.46 3.11
CA VAL A 466 31.71 6.02 1.76
C VAL A 466 31.03 7.38 1.62
N GLN A 467 31.68 8.30 0.89
CA GLN A 467 31.16 9.66 0.72
C GLN A 467 30.14 9.77 -0.43
N ASN A 468 30.37 9.02 -1.50
CA ASN A 468 29.52 9.01 -2.69
C ASN A 468 28.44 7.93 -2.59
N GLU A 469 27.34 8.14 -3.31
CA GLU A 469 26.28 7.13 -3.47
C GLU A 469 26.85 5.88 -4.15
N VAL A 470 26.52 4.71 -3.59
CA VAL A 470 26.88 3.40 -4.12
C VAL A 470 25.59 2.61 -4.32
N PRO A 471 25.11 2.51 -5.58
CA PRO A 471 23.95 1.69 -5.91
C PRO A 471 24.17 0.22 -5.54
N TYR A 472 23.07 -0.52 -5.39
CA TYR A 472 23.17 -1.96 -5.17
C TYR A 472 23.87 -2.66 -6.32
N ASP A 473 24.89 -3.43 -6.00
CA ASP A 473 25.62 -4.23 -6.96
C ASP A 473 25.07 -5.67 -7.01
N GLY A 474 24.34 -5.96 -8.08
CA GLY A 474 23.78 -7.28 -8.33
C GLY A 474 24.78 -8.29 -8.89
N SER A 475 26.03 -7.93 -9.21
CA SER A 475 26.99 -8.89 -9.81
C SER A 475 27.41 -10.00 -8.85
N HIS A 476 27.19 -9.80 -7.55
CA HIS A 476 27.43 -10.80 -6.51
C HIS A 476 26.15 -11.53 -6.07
N TYR A 477 25.05 -11.38 -6.82
CA TYR A 477 23.82 -12.10 -6.52
C TYR A 477 24.05 -13.61 -6.64
N VAL A 478 23.63 -14.34 -5.59
CA VAL A 478 23.63 -15.80 -5.57
C VAL A 478 22.20 -16.24 -5.28
N MET A 479 21.70 -17.15 -6.10
CA MET A 479 20.40 -17.78 -5.88
C MET A 479 20.36 -18.50 -4.53
N GLN A 480 19.17 -18.55 -3.95
CA GLN A 480 18.94 -19.29 -2.71
C GLN A 480 19.18 -20.78 -2.93
N GLU A 481 19.80 -21.44 -1.94
CA GLU A 481 20.07 -22.88 -2.04
C GLU A 481 18.76 -23.67 -2.20
N ASN A 482 18.74 -24.64 -3.11
CA ASN A 482 17.61 -25.54 -3.33
C ASN A 482 18.01 -26.98 -2.94
N PRO A 483 17.93 -27.36 -1.65
CA PRO A 483 18.37 -28.66 -1.18
C PRO A 483 17.42 -29.78 -1.62
N VAL A 484 17.93 -31.02 -1.60
CA VAL A 484 17.13 -32.24 -1.69
C VAL A 484 16.56 -32.55 -0.30
N LEU A 485 15.29 -32.93 -0.23
CA LEU A 485 14.68 -33.51 0.96
C LEU A 485 14.99 -35.01 0.99
N GLU A 486 16.04 -35.39 1.73
CA GLU A 486 16.58 -36.75 1.72
C GLU A 486 15.54 -37.85 2.00
N ASP A 487 14.62 -37.60 2.94
CA ASP A 487 13.55 -38.57 3.29
C ASP A 487 12.55 -38.83 2.15
N LEU A 488 12.46 -37.91 1.18
CA LEU A 488 11.49 -37.96 0.07
C LEU A 488 12.16 -38.12 -1.30
N ASP A 489 13.48 -37.99 -1.38
CA ASP A 489 14.28 -37.97 -2.62
C ASP A 489 13.76 -36.98 -3.68
N VAL A 490 13.35 -35.79 -3.24
CA VAL A 490 12.88 -34.70 -4.13
C VAL A 490 13.55 -33.37 -3.82
N LEU A 491 13.69 -32.51 -4.83
CA LEU A 491 14.13 -31.13 -4.62
C LEU A 491 13.10 -30.34 -3.79
N LEU A 492 13.58 -29.44 -2.93
CA LEU A 492 12.72 -28.57 -2.14
C LEU A 492 11.87 -27.66 -3.04
N ALA A 493 12.43 -27.13 -4.11
CA ALA A 493 11.73 -26.44 -5.18
C ALA A 493 11.90 -27.19 -6.51
N GLU A 494 10.80 -27.65 -7.11
CA GLU A 494 10.80 -28.48 -8.33
C GLU A 494 10.46 -27.70 -9.61
N ASN A 495 9.97 -26.46 -9.47
CA ASN A 495 9.59 -25.61 -10.58
C ASN A 495 9.94 -24.14 -10.31
N GLU A 496 9.86 -23.31 -11.35
CA GLU A 496 10.22 -21.89 -11.27
C GLU A 496 9.40 -21.11 -10.22
N LYS A 497 8.12 -21.44 -10.02
CA LYS A 497 7.28 -20.78 -9.00
C LYS A 497 7.78 -21.05 -7.60
N GLU A 498 8.15 -22.29 -7.29
CA GLU A 498 8.73 -22.68 -6.00
C GLU A 498 10.12 -22.05 -5.80
N ILE A 499 10.93 -21.98 -6.86
CA ILE A 499 12.22 -21.27 -6.83
C ILE A 499 11.99 -19.80 -6.49
N LEU A 500 11.04 -19.12 -7.16
CA LEU A 500 10.71 -17.73 -6.85
C LEU A 500 10.24 -17.53 -5.41
N LEU A 501 9.54 -18.50 -4.81
CA LEU A 501 9.20 -18.43 -3.39
C LEU A 501 10.45 -18.49 -2.50
N LEU A 502 11.42 -19.37 -2.83
CA LEU A 502 12.72 -19.40 -2.12
C LEU A 502 13.47 -18.08 -2.27
N GLU A 503 13.55 -17.51 -3.47
CA GLU A 503 14.26 -16.24 -3.71
C GLU A 503 13.62 -15.04 -2.97
N LEU A 504 12.28 -14.99 -2.92
CA LEU A 504 11.54 -13.88 -2.34
C LEU A 504 11.37 -14.01 -0.83
N PHE A 505 11.26 -15.25 -0.31
CA PHE A 505 10.94 -15.54 1.09
C PHE A 505 11.71 -16.75 1.63
N PRO A 506 13.06 -16.74 1.64
CA PRO A 506 13.87 -17.95 1.82
C PRO A 506 13.52 -18.76 3.06
N THR A 507 13.43 -18.14 4.23
CA THR A 507 13.11 -18.85 5.48
C THR A 507 11.68 -19.42 5.48
N VAL A 508 10.72 -18.64 4.96
CA VAL A 508 9.29 -18.99 4.97
C VAL A 508 9.01 -20.10 3.97
N ALA A 509 9.48 -19.91 2.73
CA ALA A 509 9.31 -20.85 1.64
C ALA A 509 9.99 -22.18 1.97
N ARG A 510 11.20 -22.19 2.57
CA ARG A 510 11.83 -23.43 3.03
C ARG A 510 10.92 -24.20 3.99
N THR A 511 10.44 -23.53 5.04
CA THR A 511 9.58 -24.15 6.05
C THR A 511 8.26 -24.64 5.46
N PHE A 512 7.65 -23.84 4.57
CA PHE A 512 6.40 -24.16 3.92
C PHE A 512 6.54 -25.35 2.96
N LEU A 513 7.49 -25.28 2.00
CA LEU A 513 7.68 -26.29 0.98
C LEU A 513 8.06 -27.65 1.58
N THR A 514 8.91 -27.67 2.62
CA THR A 514 9.24 -28.92 3.34
C THR A 514 7.98 -29.57 3.90
N LYS A 515 7.18 -28.83 4.70
CA LYS A 515 5.94 -29.35 5.29
C LYS A 515 4.93 -29.77 4.23
N TRP A 516 4.80 -28.99 3.16
CA TRP A 516 3.86 -29.26 2.09
C TRP A 516 4.20 -30.56 1.35
N LYS A 517 5.49 -30.80 1.05
CA LYS A 517 5.94 -32.05 0.41
C LYS A 517 5.81 -33.26 1.32
N GLU A 518 6.15 -33.13 2.60
CA GLU A 518 5.94 -34.19 3.59
C GLU A 518 4.45 -34.56 3.71
N GLN A 519 3.55 -33.58 3.73
CA GLN A 519 2.11 -33.82 3.78
C GLN A 519 1.61 -34.51 2.51
N LYS A 520 2.01 -34.02 1.32
CA LYS A 520 1.63 -34.61 0.04
C LYS A 520 2.12 -36.05 -0.10
N ALA A 521 3.34 -36.35 0.36
CA ALA A 521 3.87 -37.71 0.41
C ALA A 521 3.02 -38.62 1.32
N ARG A 522 2.62 -38.13 2.51
CA ARG A 522 1.75 -38.89 3.43
C ARG A 522 0.33 -39.11 2.91
N SER A 523 -0.19 -38.20 2.09
CA SER A 523 -1.53 -38.34 1.48
C SER A 523 -1.56 -39.25 0.25
N ASN A 524 -0.39 -39.57 -0.33
CA ASN A 524 -0.23 -40.49 -1.45
C ASN A 524 0.11 -41.93 -1.01
N VAL A 525 0.23 -42.16 0.30
CA VAL A 525 0.30 -43.48 0.97
C VAL A 525 -1.07 -43.77 1.55
#